data_AF-X0WHE4-F1
#
_entry.id   AF-X0WHE4-F1
#
_cell.length_a   1.000
_cell.length_b   1.000
_cell.length_c   1.000
_cell.angle_alpha   90.00
_cell.angle_beta   90.00
_cell.angle_gamma   90.00
#
_symmetry.space_group_name_H-M   'P 1'
#
loop_
_entity.id
_entity.type
_entity.pdbx_description
1 polymer ?
#
loop_
_entity_poly.entity_id
_entity_poly.type
_entity_poly.pdbx_seq_one_letter_code
_entity_poly.pdbx_strand_id
1 'polypeptide(L)'
;NALPDRSYTPVDMAHKNAWRAIQQAHTTGQLSPLHQRLYFKKPRPIIEFYDLEHDPLELDNIAGNPSTNDTEKKLRETLEAWMIRESDFLPLPIHALETTTNSK
;
A
#
# COMPACT_ATOMS: atom_id res chain seq x y z
N ASN A 1 3.33 -2.74 -3.17
CA ASN A 1 3.97 -3.19 -1.92
C ASN A 1 4.59 -4.56 -2.13
N ALA A 2 5.93 -4.66 -2.07
CA ALA A 2 6.66 -5.91 -2.26
C ALA A 2 6.80 -6.76 -0.98
N LEU A 3 6.44 -6.22 0.19
CA LEU A 3 6.50 -6.88 1.49
C LEU A 3 5.20 -6.63 2.28
N PRO A 4 4.04 -7.15 1.82
CA PRO A 4 2.73 -6.83 2.39
C PRO A 4 2.59 -7.23 3.86
N ASP A 5 3.32 -8.24 4.32
CA ASP A 5 3.32 -8.70 5.71
C ASP A 5 4.28 -7.94 6.62
N ARG A 6 5.15 -7.09 6.08
CA ARG A 6 6.07 -6.28 6.87
C ARG A 6 5.30 -5.16 7.56
N SER A 7 5.39 -5.11 8.89
CA SER A 7 4.81 -4.01 9.66
C SER A 7 5.42 -2.67 9.24
N TYR A 8 4.58 -1.65 9.11
CA TYR A 8 5.02 -0.30 8.78
C TYR A 8 5.76 0.34 9.95
N THR A 9 6.79 1.12 9.64
CA THR A 9 7.46 2.04 10.56
C THR A 9 8.01 3.19 9.73
N PRO A 10 7.79 4.46 10.12
CA PRO A 10 8.33 5.60 9.38
C PRO A 10 9.86 5.62 9.48
N VAL A 11 10.52 5.73 8.33
CA VAL A 11 12.00 5.60 8.22
C VAL A 11 12.72 6.63 9.10
N ASP A 12 12.33 7.91 9.04
CA ASP A 12 13.02 8.99 9.76
C ASP A 12 12.45 9.26 11.17
N MET A 13 11.37 8.56 11.54
CA MET A 13 10.64 8.79 12.80
C MET A 13 10.54 7.57 13.70
N ALA A 14 11.16 6.44 13.34
CA ALA A 14 11.05 5.16 14.04
C ALA A 14 11.30 5.24 15.56
N HIS A 15 12.17 6.14 16.00
CA HIS A 15 12.53 6.31 17.42
C HIS A 15 12.06 7.63 18.03
N LYS A 16 11.27 8.42 17.30
CA LYS A 16 10.78 9.72 17.76
C LYS A 16 9.54 9.54 18.64
N ASN A 17 9.33 10.48 19.56
CA ASN A 17 8.20 10.45 20.49
C ASN A 17 6.84 10.41 19.76
N ALA A 18 6.74 11.06 18.61
CA ALA A 18 5.53 11.04 17.78
C ALA A 18 5.13 9.61 17.35
N TRP A 19 6.09 8.81 16.86
CA TRP A 19 5.79 7.44 16.45
C TRP A 19 5.45 6.54 17.65
N ARG A 20 6.19 6.69 18.77
CA ARG A 20 5.87 5.98 20.02
C ARG A 20 4.46 6.28 20.51
N ALA A 21 4.02 7.54 20.42
CA ALA A 21 2.66 7.94 20.78
C ALA A 21 1.60 7.29 19.87
N ILE A 22 1.85 7.19 18.56
CA ILE A 22 0.97 6.47 17.62
C ILE A 22 0.88 4.99 17.98
N GLN A 23 2.01 4.35 18.27
CA GLN A 23 2.05 2.95 18.70
C GLN A 23 1.29 2.73 20.00
N GLN A 24 1.47 3.60 21.00
CA GLN A 24 0.74 3.54 22.26
C GLN A 24 -0.77 3.73 22.04
N ALA A 25 -1.18 4.72 21.25
CA ALA A 25 -2.59 4.92 20.94
C ALA A 25 -3.20 3.72 20.20
N HIS A 26 -2.44 3.04 19.34
CA HIS A 26 -2.89 1.81 18.68
C HIS A 26 -3.15 0.71 19.71
N THR A 27 -2.19 0.45 20.61
CA THR A 27 -2.30 -0.65 21.60
C THR A 27 -3.34 -0.39 22.68
N THR A 28 -3.62 0.87 23.00
CA THR A 28 -4.67 1.25 23.97
C THR A 28 -6.05 1.42 23.33
N GLY A 29 -6.18 1.24 22.00
CA GLY A 29 -7.45 1.39 21.29
C GLY A 29 -7.92 2.85 21.14
N GLN A 30 -7.04 3.82 21.38
CA GLN A 30 -7.32 5.26 21.30
C GLN A 30 -6.99 5.88 19.94
N LEU A 31 -6.31 5.13 19.07
CA LEU A 31 -5.96 5.60 17.73
C LEU A 31 -7.21 5.63 16.83
N SER A 32 -7.41 6.74 16.13
CA SER A 32 -8.54 6.92 15.22
C SER A 32 -8.62 5.82 14.15
N PRO A 33 -9.81 5.45 13.65
CA PRO A 33 -9.97 4.45 12.59
C PRO A 33 -9.13 4.73 11.32
N LEU A 34 -8.97 6.00 10.93
CA LEU A 34 -8.14 6.38 9.79
C LEU A 34 -6.68 5.96 9.99
N HIS A 35 -6.04 6.42 11.07
CA HIS A 35 -4.64 6.08 11.37
C HIS A 35 -4.43 4.59 11.66
N GLN A 36 -5.42 3.89 12.23
CA GLN A 36 -5.40 2.43 12.35
C GLN A 36 -5.25 1.76 10.98
N ARG A 37 -6.09 2.18 10.02
CA ARG A 37 -6.06 1.67 8.64
C ARG A 37 -4.77 2.02 7.92
N LEU A 38 -4.26 3.25 8.06
CA LEU A 38 -3.06 3.71 7.36
C LEU A 38 -1.77 3.04 7.86
N TYR A 39 -1.62 2.88 9.17
CA TYR A 39 -0.35 2.41 9.76
C TYR A 39 -0.33 0.95 10.17
N PHE A 40 -1.48 0.37 10.52
CA PHE A 40 -1.55 -0.94 11.18
C PHE A 40 -2.35 -1.99 10.38
N LYS A 41 -2.89 -1.65 9.21
CA LYS A 41 -3.49 -2.65 8.31
C LYS A 41 -2.45 -3.67 7.89
N LYS A 42 -2.73 -4.95 8.16
CA LYS A 42 -1.87 -6.08 7.81
C LYS A 42 -2.72 -7.27 7.32
N PRO A 43 -2.41 -7.87 6.15
CA PRO A 43 -1.39 -7.44 5.20
C PRO A 43 -1.73 -6.08 4.58
N ARG A 44 -0.70 -5.29 4.25
CA ARG A 44 -0.88 -4.08 3.45
C ARG A 44 -1.24 -4.48 2.01
N PRO A 45 -2.09 -3.71 1.31
CA PRO A 45 -2.40 -4.00 -0.09
C PRO A 45 -1.14 -4.05 -0.94
N ILE A 46 -1.09 -5.01 -1.87
CA ILE A 46 0.00 -5.08 -2.85
C ILE A 46 -0.11 -3.90 -3.82
N ILE A 47 -1.32 -3.54 -4.22
CA ILE A 47 -1.60 -2.39 -5.07
C ILE A 47 -2.36 -1.36 -4.25
N GLU A 48 -1.87 -0.13 -4.32
CA GLU A 48 -2.53 1.05 -3.78
C GLU A 48 -2.67 2.03 -4.95
N PHE A 49 -3.90 2.44 -5.27
CA PHE A 49 -4.22 3.33 -6.39
C PHE A 49 -5.11 4.46 -5.86
N TYR A 50 -4.76 5.70 -6.20
CA TYR A 50 -5.36 6.91 -5.63
C TYR A 50 -5.69 7.91 -6.74
N ASP A 51 -6.82 8.58 -6.58
CA ASP A 51 -7.21 9.72 -7.41
C ASP A 51 -6.69 11.01 -6.76
N LEU A 52 -5.63 11.58 -7.29
CA LEU A 52 -5.00 12.77 -6.68
C LEU A 52 -5.81 14.06 -6.87
N GLU A 53 -6.78 14.09 -7.80
CA GLU A 53 -7.64 15.26 -7.99
C GLU A 53 -8.69 15.34 -6.88
N HIS A 54 -9.26 14.20 -6.51
CA HIS A 54 -10.32 14.09 -5.50
C HIS A 54 -9.81 13.69 -4.10
N ASP A 55 -8.65 13.04 -4.02
CA ASP A 55 -7.98 12.59 -2.79
C ASP A 55 -6.48 12.97 -2.81
N PRO A 56 -6.15 14.27 -2.64
CA PRO A 56 -4.77 14.74 -2.67
C PRO A 56 -3.91 14.26 -1.49
N LEU A 57 -4.52 13.62 -0.49
CA LEU A 57 -3.85 13.08 0.70
C LEU A 57 -3.68 11.55 0.64
N GLU A 58 -4.10 10.90 -0.45
CA GLU A 58 -3.95 9.46 -0.69
C GLU A 58 -4.55 8.61 0.46
N LEU A 59 -5.69 9.05 0.98
CA LEU A 59 -6.36 8.41 2.10
C LEU A 59 -7.26 7.25 1.67
N ASP A 60 -7.77 7.25 0.44
CA ASP A 60 -8.70 6.25 -0.07
C ASP A 60 -8.11 5.44 -1.22
N ASN A 61 -7.72 4.19 -0.91
CA ASN A 61 -7.18 3.28 -1.91
C ASN A 61 -8.33 2.71 -2.74
N ILE A 62 -8.43 3.15 -3.99
CA ILE A 62 -9.45 2.77 -4.98
C ILE A 62 -9.00 1.62 -5.90
N ALA A 63 -7.93 0.90 -5.56
CA ALA A 63 -7.50 -0.27 -6.33
C ALA A 63 -8.61 -1.33 -6.41
N GLY A 64 -8.83 -1.86 -7.62
CA GLY A 64 -9.89 -2.82 -7.93
C GLY A 64 -11.27 -2.20 -8.15
N ASN A 65 -11.41 -0.88 -8.14
CA ASN A 65 -12.68 -0.21 -8.43
C ASN A 65 -13.05 -0.38 -9.93
N PRO A 66 -14.24 -0.93 -10.26
CA PRO A 66 -14.65 -1.11 -11.65
C PRO A 66 -14.64 0.16 -12.49
N SER A 67 -14.94 1.33 -11.91
CA SER A 67 -14.98 2.60 -12.66
C SER A 67 -13.60 3.09 -13.09
N THR A 68 -12.52 2.61 -12.48
CA THR A 68 -11.14 3.04 -12.77
C THR A 68 -10.23 1.90 -13.24
N ASN A 69 -10.80 0.73 -13.54
CA ASN A 69 -10.05 -0.48 -13.87
C ASN A 69 -9.11 -0.31 -15.08
N ASP A 70 -9.54 0.37 -16.14
CA ASP A 70 -8.71 0.59 -17.33
C ASP A 70 -7.49 1.46 -17.02
N THR A 71 -7.68 2.49 -16.21
CA THR A 71 -6.60 3.39 -15.78
C THR A 71 -5.62 2.66 -14.87
N GLU A 72 -6.12 1.93 -13.87
CA GLU A 72 -5.29 1.12 -12.98
C GLU A 72 -4.47 0.10 -13.79
N LYS A 73 -5.12 -0.65 -14.68
CA LYS A 73 -4.46 -1.64 -15.55
C LYS A 73 -3.35 -0.99 -16.38
N LYS A 74 -3.63 0.12 -17.06
CA LYS A 74 -2.65 0.85 -17.88
C LYS A 74 -1.42 1.28 -17.06
N LEU A 75 -1.63 1.79 -15.85
CA LEU A 75 -0.53 2.20 -14.98
C LEU A 75 0.30 1.01 -14.49
N ARG A 76 -0.34 -0.12 -14.15
CA ARG A 76 0.37 -1.36 -13.79
C ARG A 76 1.20 -1.90 -14.97
N GLU A 77 0.65 -1.94 -16.18
CA GLU A 77 1.37 -2.38 -17.38
C GLU A 77 2.55 -1.45 -17.71
N THR A 78 2.38 -0.14 -17.51
CA THR A 78 3.47 0.85 -17.70
C THR A 78 4.60 0.62 -16.70
N LEU A 79 4.26 0.36 -15.43
CA LEU A 79 5.23 0.01 -14.39
C LEU A 79 5.95 -1.30 -14.72
N GLU A 80 5.23 -2.33 -15.15
CA GLU A 80 5.80 -3.63 -15.54
C GLU A 80 6.80 -3.50 -16.69
N ALA A 81 6.44 -2.78 -17.74
CA ALA A 81 7.33 -2.52 -18.87
C ALA A 81 8.62 -1.81 -18.40
N TRP A 82 8.50 -0.89 -17.45
CA TRP A 82 9.66 -0.21 -16.87
C TRP A 82 10.51 -1.15 -16.02
N MET A 83 9.92 -1.96 -15.14
CA MET A 83 10.64 -2.95 -14.31
C MET A 83 11.42 -3.95 -15.17
N ILE A 84 10.82 -4.45 -16.25
CA ILE A 84 11.50 -5.35 -17.21
C ILE A 84 12.69 -4.64 -17.85
N ARG A 85 12.49 -3.41 -18.32
CA ARG A 85 13.56 -2.62 -18.98
C ARG A 85 14.74 -2.38 -18.05
N GLU A 86 14.48 -2.06 -16.79
CA GLU A 86 15.52 -1.80 -15.78
C GLU A 86 16.06 -3.08 -15.12
N SER A 87 15.60 -4.26 -15.55
CA SER A 87 16.00 -5.55 -14.97
C SER A 87 15.79 -5.62 -13.45
N ASP A 88 14.65 -5.12 -12.97
CA ASP A 88 14.30 -5.18 -11.56
C ASP A 88 14.24 -6.64 -11.08
N PHE A 89 14.68 -6.89 -9.85
CA PHE A 89 14.70 -8.22 -9.23
C PHE A 89 13.37 -8.59 -8.56
N LEU A 90 12.46 -7.62 -8.41
CA LEU A 90 11.13 -7.85 -7.82
C LEU A 90 10.20 -8.59 -8.80
N PRO A 91 9.27 -9.43 -8.30
CA PRO A 91 8.19 -9.96 -9.12
C PRO A 91 7.35 -8.84 -9.73
N LEU A 92 6.91 -9.03 -10.97
CA LEU A 92 6.00 -8.10 -11.64
C LEU A 92 4.68 -7.96 -10.86
N PRO A 93 4.08 -6.76 -10.80
CA PRO A 93 2.79 -6.50 -10.16
C PRO A 93 1.69 -7.54 -10.46
N ILE A 94 1.50 -7.95 -11.73
CA ILE A 94 0.52 -8.97 -12.11
C ILE A 94 0.78 -10.32 -11.44
N HIS A 95 2.04 -10.77 -11.44
CA HIS A 95 2.44 -12.02 -10.82
C HIS A 95 2.25 -11.98 -9.29
N ALA A 96 2.55 -10.84 -8.66
CA ALA A 96 2.33 -10.64 -7.23
C ALA A 96 0.83 -10.70 -6.84
N LEU A 97 -0.07 -10.21 -7.69
CA LEU A 97 -1.52 -10.29 -7.45
C LEU A 97 -2.06 -11.72 -7.61
N GLU A 98 -1.63 -12.44 -8.63
CA GLU A 98 -2.09 -13.81 -8.90
C GLU A 98 -1.66 -14.77 -7.80
N THR A 99 -0.40 -14.68 -7.36
CA THR A 99 0.15 -15.52 -6.29
C THR A 99 -0.54 -15.29 -4.94
N THR A 100 -0.93 -14.06 -4.63
CA THR A 100 -1.64 -13.75 -3.37
C THR A 100 -3.14 -14.05 -3.41
N THR A 101 -3.74 -14.10 -4.59
CA THR A 101 -5.14 -14.51 -4.76
C THR A 101 -5.26 -16.05 -4.70
N ASN A 102 -4.31 -16.77 -5.30
CA ASN A 102 -4.31 -18.24 -5.35
C ASN A 102 -3.78 -18.92 -4.07
N SER A 103 -3.20 -18.16 -3.13
CA SER A 103 -2.71 -18.69 -1.83
C SER A 103 -3.73 -18.56 -0.69
N LYS A 104 -4.96 -18.15 -0.97
CA LYS A 104 -6.08 -18.08 -0.02
C LYS A 104 -7.10 -19.18 -0.32
#